data_AF-A0A5C1Q4M0-F1
#
_entry.id   AF-A0A5C1Q4M0-F1
#
_cell.length_a   1.000
_cell.length_b   1.000
_cell.length_c   1.000
_cell.angle_alpha   90.00
_cell.angle_beta   90.00
_cell.angle_gamma   90.00
#
_symmetry.space_group_name_H-M   'P 1'
#
loop_
_entity.id
_entity.type
_entity.pdbx_description
1 polymer ?
#
loop_
_entity_poly.entity_id
_entity_poly.type
_entity_poly.pdbx_seq_one_letter_code
_entity_poly.pdbx_strand_id
1 'polypeptide(L)'
;MNRPPFARQALALALATTTLGAAAQTTPAAQLEKSQVLAGGNVVTAYRVPVVSSTGAVKYYDMSFVLGVSTAGVPSFSKFTTAVSPTTQGINFVAGTYKASDGKTCQVSTSMLTGGRQQVTISCNNKEASDPLSLSLSTGLLAGHPFQVDLTKANIGNITGYAQYAWGKVLYAYWGWNWGCLHNSDIVSAVQAGNQISIGGYDLGNVQICGSILTRQ
;
A
#
# COMPACT_ATOMS: atom_id res chain seq x y z
N MET A 1 -46.69 -75.70 -35.48
CA MET A 1 -45.38 -75.97 -34.85
C MET A 1 -44.38 -75.01 -35.49
N ASN A 2 -43.47 -74.30 -34.82
CA ASN A 2 -43.18 -74.10 -33.38
C ASN A 2 -42.61 -72.67 -33.17
N ARG A 3 -42.58 -72.18 -31.91
CA ARG A 3 -41.91 -70.92 -31.48
C ARG A 3 -40.42 -71.19 -31.10
N PRO A 4 -39.73 -70.29 -30.36
CA PRO A 4 -38.99 -69.06 -30.74
C PRO A 4 -37.45 -69.35 -30.61
N PRO A 5 -36.53 -68.62 -29.88
CA PRO A 5 -36.43 -67.22 -29.42
C PRO A 5 -35.03 -66.54 -29.66
N PHE A 6 -34.81 -65.38 -29.01
CA PHE A 6 -33.57 -64.62 -28.76
C PHE A 6 -33.08 -63.67 -29.88
N ALA A 7 -32.54 -62.47 -29.59
CA ALA A 7 -32.20 -61.85 -28.30
C ALA A 7 -32.64 -60.37 -28.22
N ARG A 8 -32.99 -59.90 -27.02
CA ARG A 8 -33.17 -58.47 -26.72
C ARG A 8 -31.82 -57.86 -26.36
N GLN A 9 -31.41 -56.76 -26.98
CA GLN A 9 -30.41 -55.85 -26.42
C GLN A 9 -31.10 -54.57 -25.97
N ALA A 10 -31.20 -54.38 -24.65
CA ALA A 10 -31.66 -53.14 -24.05
C ALA A 10 -30.45 -52.22 -23.85
N LEU A 11 -30.38 -51.11 -24.59
CA LEU A 11 -29.37 -50.09 -24.37
C LEU A 11 -29.84 -49.16 -23.25
N ALA A 12 -29.28 -49.33 -22.04
CA ALA A 12 -29.59 -48.46 -20.91
C ALA A 12 -28.93 -47.08 -21.11
N LEU A 13 -29.73 -46.05 -21.32
CA LEU A 13 -29.27 -44.67 -21.44
C LEU A 13 -29.11 -44.07 -20.02
N ALA A 14 -27.87 -43.99 -19.54
CA ALA A 14 -27.58 -43.41 -18.23
C ALA A 14 -27.72 -41.88 -18.26
N LEU A 15 -28.71 -41.33 -17.55
CA LEU A 15 -28.84 -39.89 -17.34
C LEU A 15 -27.74 -39.42 -16.38
N ALA A 16 -26.72 -38.74 -16.91
CA ALA A 16 -25.76 -38.00 -16.11
C ALA A 16 -26.38 -36.68 -15.61
N THR A 17 -26.91 -36.68 -14.39
CA THR A 17 -27.35 -35.46 -13.71
C THR A 17 -26.15 -34.61 -13.31
N THR A 18 -25.81 -33.60 -14.13
CA THR A 18 -24.83 -32.57 -13.77
C THR A 18 -25.42 -31.62 -12.74
N THR A 19 -24.99 -31.77 -11.49
CA THR A 19 -25.27 -30.80 -10.42
C THR A 19 -24.50 -29.51 -10.70
N LEU A 20 -25.15 -28.56 -11.38
CA LEU A 20 -24.67 -27.19 -11.50
C LEU A 20 -24.63 -26.54 -10.11
N GLY A 21 -23.45 -26.57 -9.48
CA GLY A 21 -23.21 -25.86 -8.23
C GLY A 21 -23.39 -24.36 -8.44
N ALA A 22 -24.41 -23.78 -7.80
CA ALA A 22 -24.61 -22.34 -7.80
C ALA A 22 -23.42 -21.69 -7.08
N ALA A 23 -22.57 -20.98 -7.83
CA ALA A 23 -21.48 -20.22 -7.26
C ALA A 23 -22.05 -19.14 -6.33
N ALA A 24 -21.57 -19.09 -5.08
CA ALA A 24 -22.03 -18.12 -4.10
C ALA A 24 -21.65 -16.70 -4.54
N GLN A 25 -22.64 -15.93 -5.00
CA GLN A 25 -22.46 -14.55 -5.45
C GLN A 25 -22.24 -13.65 -4.23
N THR A 26 -21.09 -13.00 -4.15
CA THR A 26 -20.79 -12.05 -3.07
C THR A 26 -21.54 -10.74 -3.31
N THR A 27 -22.21 -10.20 -2.28
CA THR A 27 -22.84 -8.88 -2.38
C THR A 27 -21.77 -7.80 -2.64
N PRO A 28 -21.87 -7.00 -3.72
CA PRO A 28 -20.92 -5.91 -3.97
C PRO A 28 -20.93 -4.88 -2.84
N ALA A 29 -19.75 -4.43 -2.40
CA ALA A 29 -19.62 -3.51 -1.28
C ALA A 29 -18.38 -2.62 -1.39
N ALA A 30 -18.49 -1.35 -0.97
CA ALA A 30 -17.37 -0.43 -0.79
C ALA A 30 -17.01 -0.33 0.70
N GLN A 31 -15.75 -0.56 1.03
CA GLN A 31 -15.23 -0.69 2.40
C GLN A 31 -14.56 0.62 2.85
N LEU A 32 -15.37 1.67 3.05
CA LEU A 32 -14.90 3.00 3.46
C LEU A 32 -14.12 2.96 4.79
N GLU A 33 -14.46 2.03 5.69
CA GLU A 33 -13.77 1.79 6.96
C GLU A 33 -12.32 1.30 6.81
N LYS A 34 -11.92 0.89 5.61
CA LYS A 34 -10.55 0.44 5.25
C LYS A 34 -9.83 1.42 4.33
N SER A 35 -10.37 2.61 4.15
CA SER A 35 -9.81 3.67 3.31
C SER A 35 -9.08 4.75 4.13
N GLN A 36 -8.19 5.50 3.50
CA GLN A 36 -7.64 6.72 4.12
C GLN A 36 -8.59 7.88 3.86
N VAL A 37 -9.25 8.38 4.90
CA VAL A 37 -10.18 9.51 4.79
C VAL A 37 -9.51 10.82 5.21
N LEU A 38 -9.54 11.82 4.34
CA LEU A 38 -9.22 13.22 4.63
C LEU A 38 -10.49 14.05 4.54
N ALA A 39 -10.75 14.89 5.54
CA ALA A 39 -11.87 15.84 5.54
C ALA A 39 -11.36 17.27 5.71
N GLY A 40 -11.91 18.21 4.94
CA GLY A 40 -11.52 19.62 4.97
C GLY A 40 -12.65 20.52 4.46
N GLY A 41 -13.17 21.37 5.34
CA GLY A 41 -14.36 22.18 5.05
C GLY A 41 -15.52 21.31 4.61
N ASN A 42 -16.06 21.60 3.42
CA ASN A 42 -17.20 20.88 2.83
C ASN A 42 -16.77 19.66 1.97
N VAL A 43 -15.52 19.23 1.99
CA VAL A 43 -15.03 18.11 1.16
C VAL A 43 -14.51 16.98 2.02
N VAL A 44 -14.92 15.76 1.70
CA VAL A 44 -14.38 14.51 2.25
C VAL A 44 -13.81 13.70 1.09
N THR A 45 -12.56 13.30 1.17
CA THR A 45 -11.91 12.45 0.16
C THR A 45 -11.39 11.18 0.82
N ALA A 46 -11.85 10.04 0.32
CA ALA A 46 -11.47 8.70 0.75
C ALA A 46 -10.58 8.06 -0.32
N TYR A 47 -9.32 7.81 0.02
CA TYR A 47 -8.32 7.21 -0.88
C TYR A 47 -8.25 5.70 -0.67
N ARG A 48 -8.02 4.97 -1.76
CA ARG A 48 -7.83 3.51 -1.76
C ARG A 48 -9.00 2.78 -1.10
N VAL A 49 -10.24 3.18 -1.38
CA VAL A 49 -11.44 2.47 -0.92
C VAL A 49 -11.50 1.09 -1.60
N PRO A 50 -11.46 -0.03 -0.87
CA PRO A 50 -11.65 -1.36 -1.45
C PRO A 50 -13.11 -1.53 -1.87
N VAL A 51 -13.34 -1.90 -3.11
CA VAL A 51 -14.65 -2.23 -3.67
C VAL A 51 -14.65 -3.68 -4.10
N VAL A 52 -15.45 -4.50 -3.40
CA VAL A 52 -15.69 -5.91 -3.72
C VAL A 52 -16.76 -5.96 -4.81
N SER A 53 -16.47 -6.67 -5.90
CA SER A 53 -17.43 -6.93 -6.99
C SER A 53 -18.30 -8.16 -6.72
N SER A 54 -19.29 -8.43 -7.58
CA SER A 54 -20.20 -9.58 -7.45
C SER A 54 -19.49 -10.95 -7.55
N THR A 55 -18.28 -10.98 -8.09
CA THR A 55 -17.42 -12.17 -8.21
C THR A 55 -16.36 -12.26 -7.10
N GLY A 56 -16.43 -11.41 -6.08
CA GLY A 56 -15.46 -11.33 -4.98
C GLY A 56 -14.16 -10.60 -5.32
N ALA A 57 -13.92 -10.24 -6.58
CA ALA A 57 -12.72 -9.50 -6.98
C ALA A 57 -12.72 -8.08 -6.40
N VAL A 58 -11.61 -7.68 -5.78
CA VAL A 58 -11.42 -6.36 -5.16
C VAL A 58 -10.72 -5.40 -6.13
N LYS A 59 -11.26 -4.18 -6.25
CA LYS A 59 -10.59 -3.04 -6.90
C LYS A 59 -10.54 -1.85 -5.94
N TYR A 60 -9.56 -0.97 -6.11
CA TYR A 60 -9.39 0.21 -5.27
C TYR A 60 -9.86 1.46 -6.02
N TYR A 61 -10.61 2.32 -5.33
CA TYR A 61 -11.10 3.59 -5.88
C TYR A 61 -10.80 4.76 -4.95
N ASP A 62 -10.41 5.89 -5.53
CA ASP A 62 -10.33 7.16 -4.83
C ASP A 62 -11.68 7.87 -5.03
N MET A 63 -12.30 8.28 -3.92
CA MET A 63 -13.65 8.83 -3.88
C MET A 63 -13.63 10.21 -3.24
N SER A 64 -14.38 11.16 -3.78
CA SER A 64 -14.56 12.48 -3.15
C SER A 64 -16.04 12.84 -3.08
N PHE A 65 -16.45 13.30 -1.91
CA PHE A 65 -17.79 13.70 -1.53
C PHE A 65 -17.75 15.19 -1.19
N VAL A 66 -18.65 15.98 -1.77
CA VAL A 66 -18.84 17.38 -1.40
C VAL A 66 -20.15 17.50 -0.64
N LEU A 67 -20.09 18.06 0.56
CA LEU A 67 -21.23 18.35 1.41
C LEU A 67 -21.80 19.73 1.05
N GLY A 68 -23.07 19.77 0.63
CA GLY A 68 -23.88 20.97 0.68
C GLY A 68 -24.43 21.16 2.10
N VAL A 69 -24.67 22.41 2.50
CA VAL A 69 -25.41 22.74 3.72
C VAL A 69 -26.57 23.63 3.31
N SER A 70 -27.80 23.25 3.66
CA SER A 70 -28.98 24.06 3.35
C SER A 70 -29.04 25.32 4.20
N THR A 71 -29.91 26.27 3.84
CA THR A 71 -30.19 27.47 4.66
C THR A 71 -30.74 27.14 6.05
N ALA A 72 -31.27 25.93 6.26
CA ALA A 72 -31.70 25.40 7.54
C ALA A 72 -30.60 24.64 8.31
N GLY A 73 -29.35 24.65 7.84
CA GLY A 73 -28.21 23.98 8.47
C GLY A 73 -28.15 22.46 8.26
N VAL A 74 -29.05 21.89 7.44
CA VAL A 74 -29.08 20.44 7.18
C VAL A 74 -28.03 20.08 6.12
N PRO A 75 -27.09 19.15 6.41
CA PRO A 75 -26.09 18.70 5.45
C PRO A 75 -26.70 17.75 4.39
N SER A 76 -26.17 17.79 3.18
CA SER A 76 -26.55 16.95 2.04
C SER A 76 -25.33 16.63 1.18
N PHE A 77 -25.37 15.56 0.38
CA PHE A 77 -24.33 15.32 -0.63
C PHE A 77 -24.66 16.13 -1.89
N SER A 78 -23.82 17.12 -2.22
CA SER A 78 -23.98 17.98 -3.41
C SER A 78 -23.22 17.45 -4.63
N LYS A 79 -22.12 16.71 -4.42
CA LYS A 79 -21.34 16.08 -5.49
C LYS A 79 -20.65 14.81 -4.99
N PHE A 80 -20.55 13.83 -5.88
CA PHE A 80 -19.74 12.63 -5.71
C PHE A 80 -18.88 12.43 -6.96
N THR A 81 -17.61 12.07 -6.79
CA THR A 81 -16.71 11.68 -7.88
C THR A 81 -15.88 10.48 -7.48
N THR A 82 -15.57 9.62 -8.46
CA THR A 82 -14.69 8.46 -8.27
C THR A 82 -13.66 8.38 -9.38
N ALA A 83 -12.49 7.85 -9.05
CA ALA A 83 -11.49 7.39 -10.00
C ALA A 83 -10.99 6.02 -9.54
N VAL A 84 -10.53 5.17 -10.46
CA VAL A 84 -9.76 3.98 -10.08
C VAL A 84 -8.51 4.48 -9.35
N SER A 85 -8.30 4.05 -8.10
CA SER A 85 -7.08 4.42 -7.38
C SER A 85 -5.90 3.93 -8.20
N PRO A 86 -4.85 4.74 -8.40
CA PRO A 86 -3.65 4.23 -9.01
C PRO A 86 -3.11 3.07 -8.16
N THR A 87 -2.56 2.06 -8.84
CA THR A 87 -2.08 0.85 -8.17
C THR A 87 -0.80 1.16 -7.40
N THR A 88 -0.91 1.39 -6.08
CA THR A 88 0.25 1.46 -5.18
C THR A 88 0.98 0.11 -5.25
N GLN A 89 2.04 0.03 -6.05
CA GLN A 89 2.95 -1.11 -6.05
C GLN A 89 3.90 -0.99 -4.85
N GLY A 90 3.37 -1.14 -3.63
CA GLY A 90 4.14 -1.01 -2.41
C GLY A 90 3.28 -0.79 -1.17
N ILE A 91 3.95 -0.77 -0.02
CA ILE A 91 3.36 -0.60 1.30
C ILE A 91 2.76 0.79 1.46
N ASN A 92 1.73 0.93 2.28
CA ASN A 92 1.23 2.23 2.71
C ASN A 92 1.84 2.61 4.06
N PHE A 93 2.39 3.81 4.14
CA PHE A 93 2.89 4.43 5.36
C PHE A 93 1.79 5.29 5.98
N VAL A 94 1.77 5.35 7.31
CA VAL A 94 0.84 6.16 8.09
C VAL A 94 1.58 7.36 8.65
N ALA A 95 1.09 8.57 8.35
CA ALA A 95 1.67 9.79 8.92
C ALA A 95 1.43 9.88 10.45
N GLY A 96 2.37 10.50 11.15
CA GLY A 96 2.29 10.76 12.59
C GLY A 96 3.63 10.71 13.31
N THR A 97 3.56 10.73 14.64
CA THR A 97 4.72 10.63 15.53
C THR A 97 5.11 9.17 15.76
N TYR A 98 6.40 8.89 15.64
CA TYR A 98 7.02 7.61 15.93
C TYR A 98 8.21 7.81 16.88
N LYS A 99 8.66 6.74 17.52
CA LYS A 99 9.80 6.71 18.43
C LYS A 99 10.78 5.62 17.98
N ALA A 100 12.03 5.98 17.80
CA ALA A 100 13.12 5.05 17.53
C ALA A 100 13.49 4.24 18.79
N SER A 101 14.21 3.14 18.62
CA SER A 101 14.66 2.27 19.72
C SER A 101 15.57 2.97 20.74
N ASP A 102 16.30 4.01 20.33
CA ASP A 102 17.13 4.87 21.17
C ASP A 102 16.34 6.00 21.88
N GLY A 103 15.01 6.01 21.72
CA GLY A 103 14.12 6.99 22.32
C GLY A 103 13.94 8.29 21.52
N LYS A 104 14.66 8.50 20.41
CA LYS A 104 14.47 9.70 19.55
C LYS A 104 13.07 9.73 18.94
N THR A 105 12.49 10.93 18.87
CA THR A 105 11.18 11.15 18.25
C THR A 105 11.35 11.44 16.75
N CYS A 106 10.56 10.75 15.94
CA CYS A 106 10.51 10.89 14.50
C CYS A 106 9.11 11.35 14.06
N GLN A 107 9.06 12.31 13.15
CA GLN A 107 7.85 12.69 12.44
C GLN A 107 7.85 12.03 11.06
N VAL A 108 6.79 11.26 10.80
CA VAL A 108 6.53 10.62 9.50
C VAL A 108 5.44 11.42 8.82
N SER A 109 5.76 11.96 7.65
CA SER A 109 4.82 12.68 6.79
C SER A 109 4.69 11.95 5.45
N THR A 110 3.51 11.98 4.87
CA THR A 110 3.22 11.26 3.62
C THR A 110 2.43 12.14 2.66
N SER A 111 2.72 12.05 1.37
CA SER A 111 1.93 12.68 0.30
C SER A 111 1.75 11.69 -0.86
N MET A 112 0.73 11.91 -1.68
CA MET A 112 0.51 11.13 -2.89
C MET A 112 1.12 11.84 -4.09
N LEU A 113 1.98 11.14 -4.83
CA LEU A 113 2.54 11.57 -6.11
C LEU A 113 1.69 11.08 -7.28
N THR A 114 1.93 11.65 -8.45
CA THR A 114 1.36 11.19 -9.73
C THR A 114 1.61 9.69 -9.94
N GLY A 115 0.61 8.98 -10.48
CA GLY A 115 0.64 7.51 -10.55
C GLY A 115 0.36 6.81 -9.21
N GLY A 116 -0.04 7.57 -8.18
CA GLY A 116 -0.41 7.08 -6.84
C GLY A 116 0.71 6.35 -6.11
N ARG A 117 1.96 6.73 -6.36
CA ARG A 117 3.04 6.46 -5.41
C ARG A 117 2.80 7.28 -4.15
N GLN A 118 3.18 6.75 -3.01
CA GLN A 118 3.24 7.54 -1.78
C GLN A 118 4.68 8.00 -1.60
N GLN A 119 4.90 9.31 -1.52
CA GLN A 119 6.14 9.86 -0.99
C GLN A 119 6.05 9.89 0.53
N VAL A 120 7.15 9.53 1.19
CA VAL A 120 7.25 9.46 2.64
C VAL A 120 8.50 10.22 3.06
N THR A 121 8.35 11.21 3.92
CA THR A 121 9.46 11.93 4.53
C THR A 121 9.48 11.63 6.03
N ILE A 122 10.60 11.08 6.49
CA ILE A 122 10.83 10.77 7.90
C ILE A 122 11.88 11.76 8.42
N SER A 123 11.55 12.53 9.45
CA SER A 123 12.49 13.43 10.13
C SER A 123 12.55 13.12 11.61
N CYS A 124 13.72 12.68 12.07
CA CYS A 124 14.00 12.35 13.46
C CYS A 124 14.89 13.42 14.06
N ASN A 125 14.28 14.32 14.83
CA ASN A 125 14.95 15.41 15.53
C ASN A 125 14.54 15.34 17.00
N ASN A 126 15.51 15.35 17.92
CA ASN A 126 15.24 15.68 19.31
C ASN A 126 15.60 17.15 19.58
N LYS A 127 14.93 17.77 20.55
CA LYS A 127 15.26 19.14 21.00
C LYS A 127 16.59 19.23 21.78
N GLU A 128 17.24 18.10 22.04
CA GLU A 128 18.29 17.96 23.06
C GLU A 128 19.58 17.26 22.60
N ALA A 129 19.72 16.76 21.36
CA ALA A 129 20.99 16.16 20.92
C ALA A 129 21.36 16.40 19.46
N SER A 130 22.61 16.08 19.16
CA SER A 130 23.37 16.43 17.95
C SER A 130 23.01 15.70 16.67
N ASP A 131 22.11 14.69 16.70
CA ASP A 131 22.09 13.64 15.68
C ASP A 131 20.80 13.57 14.83
N PRO A 132 20.37 14.63 14.12
CA PRO A 132 19.17 14.54 13.31
C PRO A 132 19.33 13.60 12.11
N LEU A 133 18.24 12.92 11.76
CA LEU A 133 18.09 12.12 10.54
C LEU A 133 16.90 12.65 9.73
N SER A 134 17.07 12.74 8.41
CA SER A 134 16.01 13.03 7.46
C SER A 134 16.11 12.10 6.26
N LEU A 135 15.02 11.41 5.94
CA LEU A 135 14.90 10.49 4.80
C LEU A 135 13.79 10.97 3.86
N SER A 136 13.98 10.81 2.56
CA SER A 136 12.89 10.87 1.57
C SER A 136 12.82 9.55 0.83
N LEU A 137 11.64 8.92 0.90
CA LEU A 137 11.33 7.61 0.36
C LEU A 137 10.12 7.74 -0.58
N SER A 138 9.96 6.81 -1.52
CA SER A 138 8.74 6.66 -2.31
C SER A 138 8.41 5.19 -2.51
N THR A 139 7.12 4.87 -2.60
CA THR A 139 6.63 3.53 -2.96
C THR A 139 6.59 3.36 -4.48
N GLY A 140 6.36 2.13 -4.96
CA GLY A 140 6.22 1.80 -6.38
C GLY A 140 7.48 1.21 -7.02
N LEU A 141 7.34 0.75 -8.27
CA LEU A 141 8.43 0.25 -9.13
C LEU A 141 9.56 1.26 -9.33
N LEU A 142 10.72 0.85 -9.85
CA LEU A 142 11.79 1.80 -10.20
C LEU A 142 11.44 2.75 -11.36
N ALA A 143 10.66 2.29 -12.34
CA ALA A 143 10.29 3.10 -13.50
C ALA A 143 9.34 4.26 -13.13
N GLY A 144 9.79 5.51 -13.30
CA GLY A 144 9.09 6.72 -12.84
C GLY A 144 9.21 6.97 -11.33
N HIS A 145 10.22 6.40 -10.67
CA HIS A 145 10.54 6.69 -9.26
C HIS A 145 11.33 8.00 -9.15
N PRO A 146 11.10 8.87 -8.14
CA PRO A 146 11.86 10.12 -7.97
C PRO A 146 13.38 9.93 -7.92
N PHE A 147 13.82 8.80 -7.36
CA PHE A 147 15.23 8.41 -7.25
C PHE A 147 15.64 7.31 -8.26
N GLN A 148 14.93 7.17 -9.39
CA GLN A 148 15.16 6.07 -10.35
C GLN A 148 16.63 5.92 -10.75
N VAL A 149 17.32 7.01 -11.10
CA VAL A 149 18.73 6.98 -11.55
C VAL A 149 19.64 6.36 -10.49
N ASP A 150 19.50 6.80 -9.23
CA ASP A 150 20.32 6.31 -8.13
C ASP A 150 19.99 4.85 -7.77
N LEU A 151 18.71 4.47 -7.75
CA LEU A 151 18.29 3.10 -7.43
C LEU A 151 18.63 2.10 -8.54
N THR A 152 18.59 2.52 -9.81
CA THR A 152 19.10 1.70 -10.93
C THR A 152 20.61 1.57 -10.86
N LYS A 153 21.35 2.64 -10.54
CA LYS A 153 22.81 2.60 -10.35
C LYS A 153 23.22 1.69 -9.18
N ALA A 154 22.48 1.72 -8.07
CA ALA A 154 22.65 0.82 -6.94
C ALA A 154 22.16 -0.61 -7.22
N ASN A 155 21.57 -0.88 -8.39
CA ASN A 155 21.08 -2.18 -8.82
C ASN A 155 19.93 -2.77 -7.94
N ILE A 156 19.13 -1.90 -7.32
CA ILE A 156 18.03 -2.27 -6.41
C ILE A 156 16.99 -3.19 -7.08
N GLY A 157 16.82 -3.05 -8.39
CA GLY A 157 15.86 -3.85 -9.18
C GLY A 157 16.15 -5.34 -9.19
N ASN A 158 17.38 -5.74 -8.88
CA ASN A 158 17.79 -7.14 -8.76
C ASN A 158 17.56 -7.73 -7.35
N ILE A 159 17.14 -6.93 -6.36
CA ILE A 159 16.74 -7.44 -5.05
C ILE A 159 15.38 -8.12 -5.19
N THR A 160 15.32 -9.41 -4.89
CA THR A 160 14.06 -10.18 -4.87
C THR A 160 13.04 -9.50 -3.95
N GLY A 161 11.89 -9.13 -4.50
CA GLY A 161 10.83 -8.46 -3.73
C GLY A 161 11.04 -6.96 -3.50
N TYR A 162 11.97 -6.27 -4.18
CA TYR A 162 12.21 -4.83 -3.98
C TYR A 162 10.93 -3.97 -4.03
N ALA A 163 9.94 -4.33 -4.87
CA ALA A 163 8.67 -3.62 -4.99
C ALA A 163 7.77 -3.70 -3.73
N GLN A 164 8.15 -4.52 -2.74
CA GLN A 164 7.52 -4.58 -1.41
C GLN A 164 8.11 -3.56 -0.43
N TYR A 165 9.05 -2.71 -0.85
CA TYR A 165 9.68 -1.67 -0.05
C TYR A 165 9.42 -0.28 -0.64
N ALA A 166 9.36 0.74 0.21
CA ALA A 166 9.58 2.11 -0.23
C ALA A 166 11.10 2.34 -0.32
N TRP A 167 11.56 2.98 -1.38
CA TRP A 167 12.98 3.22 -1.61
C TRP A 167 13.25 4.72 -1.67
N GLY A 168 14.48 5.11 -1.34
CA GLY A 168 14.89 6.49 -1.48
C GLY A 168 16.24 6.74 -0.86
N LYS A 169 16.41 7.94 -0.29
CA LYS A 169 17.72 8.43 0.14
C LYS A 169 17.67 9.11 1.50
N VAL A 170 18.81 9.03 2.19
CA VAL A 170 19.12 9.90 3.32
C VAL A 170 19.33 11.32 2.78
N LEU A 171 18.47 12.25 3.18
CA LEU A 171 18.62 13.69 2.88
C LEU A 171 19.66 14.33 3.80
N TYR A 172 19.64 13.95 5.07
CA TYR A 172 20.57 14.40 6.08
C TYR A 172 20.72 13.32 7.17
N ALA A 173 21.94 12.99 7.53
CA ALA A 173 22.31 12.29 8.76
C ALA A 173 23.53 13.00 9.36
N TYR A 174 23.50 13.21 10.66
CA TYR A 174 24.70 13.65 11.38
C TYR A 174 25.73 12.52 11.48
N TRP A 175 27.01 12.87 11.58
CA TRP A 175 28.12 11.93 11.65
C TRP A 175 28.15 11.21 13.00
N GLY A 176 27.44 10.07 13.09
CA GLY A 176 27.42 9.23 14.27
C GLY A 176 26.72 7.89 14.04
N TRP A 177 27.11 6.87 14.81
CA TRP A 177 26.60 5.49 14.70
C TRP A 177 25.11 5.31 15.06
N ASN A 178 24.46 6.37 15.54
CA ASN A 178 23.14 6.32 16.18
C ASN A 178 21.98 6.01 15.22
N TRP A 179 22.20 6.10 13.90
CA TRP A 179 21.24 5.68 12.87
C TRP A 179 21.70 4.40 12.15
N GLY A 180 22.36 3.51 12.88
CA GLY A 180 22.79 2.18 12.44
C GLY A 180 24.04 2.17 11.57
N CYS A 181 24.17 3.12 10.65
CA CYS A 181 25.34 3.45 9.81
C CYS A 181 25.03 4.52 8.74
N LEU A 182 23.80 5.04 8.67
CA LEU A 182 23.32 5.85 7.54
C LEU A 182 24.10 7.16 7.38
N HIS A 183 24.63 7.38 6.17
CA HIS A 183 25.29 8.60 5.73
C HIS A 183 24.45 9.39 4.71
N ASN A 184 24.82 10.65 4.49
CA ASN A 184 24.17 11.51 3.50
C ASN A 184 24.19 10.91 2.10
N SER A 185 23.03 10.93 1.43
CA SER A 185 22.79 10.33 0.10
C SER A 185 22.81 8.80 -0.01
N ASP A 186 22.97 8.06 1.09
CA ASP A 186 22.86 6.59 1.08
C ASP A 186 21.48 6.13 0.61
N ILE A 187 21.45 4.97 -0.05
CA ILE A 187 20.19 4.33 -0.43
C ILE A 187 19.56 3.67 0.79
N VAL A 188 18.29 3.97 1.01
CA VAL A 188 17.49 3.40 2.09
C VAL A 188 16.24 2.72 1.54
N SER A 189 15.90 1.59 2.16
CA SER A 189 14.57 0.98 2.08
C SER A 189 13.79 1.27 3.36
N ALA A 190 12.47 1.23 3.26
CA ALA A 190 11.59 1.17 4.42
C ALA A 190 10.36 0.29 4.16
N VAL A 191 9.85 -0.31 5.22
CA VAL A 191 8.59 -1.08 5.24
C VAL A 191 7.81 -0.77 6.52
N GLN A 192 6.51 -0.52 6.39
CA GLN A 192 5.61 -0.40 7.55
C GLN A 192 4.80 -1.70 7.76
N ALA A 193 4.86 -2.24 8.98
CA ALA A 193 4.05 -3.35 9.44
C ALA A 193 3.29 -2.93 10.71
N GLY A 194 1.98 -2.69 10.57
CA GLY A 194 1.15 -2.18 11.67
C GLY A 194 1.67 -0.84 12.20
N ASN A 195 2.04 -0.81 13.49
CA ASN A 195 2.57 0.37 14.18
C ASN A 195 4.11 0.53 14.05
N GLN A 196 4.81 -0.35 13.34
CA GLN A 196 6.27 -0.30 13.20
C GLN A 196 6.69 0.02 11.78
N ILE A 197 7.68 0.91 11.63
CA ILE A 197 8.40 1.15 10.38
C ILE A 197 9.83 0.62 10.57
N SER A 198 10.20 -0.38 9.77
CA SER A 198 11.58 -0.85 9.65
C SER A 198 12.26 -0.10 8.51
N ILE A 199 13.46 0.43 8.78
CA ILE A 199 14.32 1.15 7.83
C ILE A 199 15.59 0.30 7.63
N GLY A 200 16.05 0.15 6.39
CA GLY A 200 17.30 -0.51 6.05
C GLY A 200 18.22 0.39 5.21
N GLY A 201 19.50 0.47 5.57
CA GLY A 201 20.54 1.15 4.79
C GLY A 201 21.33 0.17 3.92
N TYR A 202 21.62 0.55 2.68
CA TYR A 202 22.25 -0.33 1.68
C TYR A 202 23.55 0.26 1.15
N ASP A 203 24.53 -0.62 0.92
CA ASP A 203 25.79 -0.27 0.27
C ASP A 203 25.73 -0.37 -1.28
N LEU A 204 26.88 -0.18 -1.93
CA LEU A 204 27.03 -0.28 -3.39
C LEU A 204 26.82 -1.71 -3.96
N GLY A 205 26.64 -2.72 -3.11
CA GLY A 205 26.46 -4.13 -3.47
C GLY A 205 25.03 -4.65 -3.28
N ASN A 206 24.05 -3.79 -2.98
CA ASN A 206 22.72 -4.17 -2.48
C ASN A 206 22.74 -4.92 -1.12
N VAL A 207 23.84 -4.86 -0.37
CA VAL A 207 23.90 -5.49 0.96
C VAL A 207 23.29 -4.51 1.95
N GLN A 208 22.29 -4.98 2.72
CA GLN A 208 21.79 -4.21 3.84
C GLN A 208 22.86 -4.19 4.94
N ILE A 209 23.48 -3.03 5.16
CA ILE A 209 24.57 -2.83 6.11
C ILE A 209 24.09 -2.38 7.50
N CYS A 210 22.92 -1.76 7.58
CA CYS A 210 22.32 -1.36 8.85
C CYS A 210 20.79 -1.17 8.76
N GLY A 211 20.18 -0.77 9.87
CA GLY A 211 18.77 -0.43 9.93
C GLY A 211 18.34 0.18 11.26
N SER A 212 17.07 0.60 11.32
CA SER A 212 16.42 1.11 12.53
C SER A 212 14.94 0.75 12.52
N ILE A 213 14.31 0.70 13.69
CA ILE A 213 12.87 0.46 13.85
C ILE A 213 12.25 1.65 14.57
N LEU A 214 11.22 2.22 13.94
CA LEU A 214 10.41 3.29 14.50
C LEU A 214 9.05 2.71 14.92
N THR A 215 8.63 2.93 16.16
CA THR A 215 7.32 2.49 16.68
C THR A 215 6.40 3.69 16.89
N ARG A 216 5.18 3.63 16.36
CA ARG A 216 4.19 4.70 16.47
C ARG A 216 3.89 5.03 17.94
N GLN A 217 3.67 6.31 18.24
CA GLN A 217 3.17 6.79 19.53
C GLN A 217 1.66 7.02 19.47
#